data_AF-A0A1H5S6P7-F1
#
_entry.id   AF-A0A1H5S6P7-F1
#
_cell.length_a   1.000
_cell.length_b   1.000
_cell.length_c   1.000
_cell.angle_alpha   90.00
_cell.angle_beta   90.00
_cell.angle_gamma   90.00
#
_symmetry.space_group_name_H-M   'P 1'
#
loop_
_entity.id
_entity.type
_entity.pdbx_description
1 polymer ?
#
loop_
_entity_poly.entity_id
_entity_poly.type
_entity_poly.pdbx_seq_one_letter_code
_entity_poly.pdbx_strand_id
1 'polypeptide(L)'
;MNQVFNSAHITKTLMLTIWIVTGTVILQKLGIHDKWPAFLALIFFFEAKFDLSKLKNIFAAGVVGIAMGMLIPATLGALAPVVGGENAFYIYVAGVVLVTIGMGPIAHFAFSYITFAYVVMCILHKDHVVEHGFSWMAVALLGGAMYIAGVTAIAKFLEKRAQVAQQA
;
A
#
# COMPACT_ATOMS: atom_id res chain seq x y z
N MET A 1 -13.81 18.71 21.46
CA MET A 1 -12.89 19.57 20.66
C MET A 1 -11.48 19.72 21.25
N ASN A 2 -11.28 19.68 22.58
CA ASN A 2 -9.96 19.93 23.20
C ASN A 2 -8.87 18.86 22.97
N GLN A 3 -9.19 17.65 22.52
CA GLN A 3 -8.18 16.62 22.23
C GLN A 3 -7.48 16.77 20.87
N VAL A 4 -8.11 17.41 19.89
CA VAL A 4 -7.57 17.53 18.51
C VAL A 4 -6.44 18.56 18.45
N PHE A 5 -6.52 19.60 19.27
CA PHE A 5 -5.54 20.71 19.32
C PHE A 5 -4.54 20.58 20.48
N ASN A 6 -4.18 19.35 20.86
CA ASN A 6 -3.07 19.13 21.79
C ASN A 6 -1.73 19.36 21.06
N SER A 7 -0.84 20.19 21.60
CA SER A 7 0.48 20.50 21.05
C SER A 7 1.31 19.23 20.73
N ALA A 8 1.20 18.19 21.54
CA ALA A 8 1.88 16.91 21.30
C ALA A 8 1.32 16.17 20.07
N HIS A 9 -0.01 16.19 19.89
CA HIS A 9 -0.69 15.61 18.74
C HIS A 9 -0.33 16.36 17.45
N ILE A 10 -0.31 17.70 17.50
CA ILE A 10 0.09 18.55 16.38
C ILE A 10 1.54 18.28 15.99
N THR A 11 2.45 18.22 16.98
CA THR A 11 3.87 17.94 16.75
C THR A 11 4.08 16.59 16.05
N LYS A 12 3.43 15.52 16.55
CA LYS A 12 3.48 14.20 15.92
C LYS A 12 2.98 14.25 14.48
N THR A 13 1.83 14.88 14.26
CA THR A 13 1.20 14.99 12.93
C THR A 13 2.09 15.74 11.94
N LEU A 14 2.72 16.84 12.37
CA LEU A 14 3.64 17.61 11.54
C LEU A 14 4.89 16.79 11.18
N MET A 15 5.52 16.13 12.14
CA MET A 15 6.71 15.31 11.88
C MET A 15 6.43 14.16 10.91
N LEU A 16 5.29 13.47 11.08
CA LEU A 16 4.87 12.40 10.17
C LEU A 16 4.59 12.94 8.77
N THR A 17 3.88 14.06 8.66
CA THR A 17 3.60 14.73 7.38
C THR A 17 4.89 15.14 6.68
N ILE A 18 5.82 15.77 7.40
CA ILE A 18 7.13 16.17 6.86
C ILE A 18 7.86 14.94 6.31
N TRP A 19 7.91 13.84 7.07
CA TRP A 19 8.55 12.62 6.60
C TRP A 19 7.93 12.06 5.32
N ILE A 20 6.60 12.02 5.24
CA ILE A 20 5.88 11.53 4.05
C ILE A 20 6.20 12.42 2.83
N VAL A 21 6.17 13.75 3.00
CA VAL A 21 6.53 14.68 1.93
C VAL A 21 8.00 14.51 1.53
N THR A 22 8.92 14.39 2.50
CA THR A 22 10.35 14.16 2.25
C THR A 22 10.57 12.86 1.49
N GLY A 23 9.97 11.74 1.90
CA GLY A 23 10.07 10.47 1.17
C GLY A 23 9.56 10.59 -0.27
N THR A 24 8.50 11.37 -0.50
CA THR A 24 7.95 11.62 -1.84
C THR A 24 8.93 12.40 -2.73
N VAL A 25 9.64 13.36 -2.14
CA VAL A 25 10.72 14.12 -2.80
C VAL A 25 11.93 13.22 -3.07
N ILE A 26 12.28 12.33 -2.14
CA ILE A 26 13.36 11.35 -2.34
C ILE A 26 13.04 10.44 -3.53
N LEU A 27 11.85 9.84 -3.57
CA LEU A 27 11.42 8.99 -4.69
C LEU A 27 11.45 9.76 -6.02
N GLN A 28 11.00 11.02 -6.03
CA GLN A 28 11.07 11.88 -7.22
C GLN A 28 12.51 12.06 -7.71
N LYS A 29 13.46 12.34 -6.80
CA LYS A 29 14.87 12.54 -7.14
C LYS A 29 15.55 11.27 -7.65
N LEU A 30 15.04 10.09 -7.27
CA LEU A 30 15.48 8.80 -7.78
C LEU A 30 14.84 8.43 -9.13
N GLY A 31 14.04 9.31 -9.73
CA GLY A 31 13.34 9.03 -10.99
C GLY A 31 12.14 8.07 -10.82
N ILE A 32 11.68 7.85 -9.59
CA ILE A 32 10.52 7.01 -9.30
C ILE A 32 9.27 7.89 -9.32
N HIS A 33 8.52 7.80 -10.42
CA HIS A 33 7.30 8.58 -10.64
C HIS A 33 6.06 7.91 -10.02
N ASP A 34 5.98 6.58 -10.06
CA ASP A 34 4.82 5.81 -9.57
C ASP A 34 4.93 5.51 -8.07
N LYS A 35 4.58 6.49 -7.25
CA LYS A 35 4.73 6.41 -5.79
C LYS A 35 3.56 5.73 -5.09
N TRP A 36 2.42 5.60 -5.76
CA TRP A 36 1.19 5.01 -5.22
C TRP A 36 1.36 3.65 -4.53
N PRO A 37 2.16 2.70 -5.06
CA PRO A 37 2.36 1.42 -4.40
C PRO A 37 2.99 1.54 -3.00
N ALA A 38 3.91 2.49 -2.81
CA ALA A 38 4.53 2.78 -1.51
C ALA A 38 3.54 3.47 -0.55
N PHE A 39 2.70 4.36 -1.06
CA PHE A 39 1.64 5.01 -0.27
C PHE A 39 0.60 4.01 0.22
N LEU A 40 0.16 3.06 -0.61
CA LEU A 40 -0.77 2.02 -0.19
C LEU A 40 -0.20 1.19 0.97
N ALA A 41 1.08 0.82 0.91
CA ALA A 41 1.73 0.10 2.01
C ALA A 41 1.69 0.92 3.31
N LEU A 42 1.96 2.23 3.22
CA LEU A 42 1.89 3.13 4.37
C LEU A 42 0.46 3.29 4.92
N ILE A 43 -0.54 3.44 4.06
CA ILE A 43 -1.95 3.54 4.46
C ILE A 43 -2.38 2.28 5.22
N PHE A 44 -2.06 1.10 4.71
CA PHE A 44 -2.40 -0.15 5.39
C PHE A 44 -1.61 -0.37 6.68
N PHE A 45 -0.40 0.19 6.79
CA PHE A 45 0.33 0.21 8.06
C PHE A 45 -0.34 1.10 9.11
N PHE A 46 -0.89 2.25 8.69
CA PHE A 46 -1.69 3.10 9.58
C PHE A 46 -3.01 2.42 9.97
N GLU A 47 -3.69 1.75 9.04
CA GLU A 47 -4.90 0.98 9.31
C GLU A 47 -4.62 -0.18 10.29
N ALA A 48 -3.44 -0.82 10.15
CA ALA A 48 -2.93 -1.80 11.11
C ALA A 48 -2.49 -1.18 12.45
N LYS A 49 -2.79 0.11 12.70
CA LYS A 49 -2.48 0.83 13.95
C LYS A 49 -0.99 0.77 14.32
N PHE A 50 -0.11 0.89 13.32
CA PHE A 50 1.35 0.83 13.47
C PHE A 50 1.88 -0.56 13.94
N ASP A 51 1.11 -1.63 13.77
CA ASP A 51 1.54 -3.00 14.13
C ASP A 51 2.58 -3.55 13.14
N LEU A 52 3.84 -3.60 13.60
CA LEU A 52 4.97 -4.11 12.81
C LEU A 52 4.85 -5.60 12.47
N SER A 53 4.06 -6.38 13.21
CA SER A 53 3.83 -7.79 12.89
C SER A 53 3.02 -7.97 11.59
N LYS A 54 2.29 -6.92 11.16
CA LYS A 54 1.48 -6.93 9.93
C LYS A 54 2.26 -6.58 8.67
N LEU A 55 3.52 -6.16 8.78
CA LEU A 55 4.32 -5.77 7.62
C LEU A 55 4.44 -6.88 6.57
N LYS A 56 4.64 -8.13 7.02
CA LYS A 56 4.68 -9.28 6.11
C LYS A 56 3.39 -9.38 5.29
N ASN A 57 2.24 -9.19 5.92
CA ASN A 57 0.95 -9.26 5.25
C ASN A 57 0.76 -8.09 4.28
N ILE A 58 1.10 -6.87 4.70
CA ILE A 58 0.98 -5.66 3.85
C ILE A 58 1.81 -5.82 2.58
N PHE A 59 3.08 -6.19 2.72
CA PHE A 59 3.99 -6.32 1.59
C PHE A 59 3.66 -7.54 0.70
N ALA A 60 3.36 -8.70 1.28
CA ALA A 60 2.99 -9.88 0.51
C ALA A 60 1.69 -9.65 -0.28
N ALA A 61 0.67 -9.10 0.37
CA ALA A 61 -0.59 -8.74 -0.29
C ALA A 61 -0.38 -7.69 -1.39
N GLY A 62 0.53 -6.72 -1.18
CA GLY A 62 0.88 -5.73 -2.21
C GLY A 62 1.52 -6.35 -3.45
N VAL A 63 2.50 -7.23 -3.26
CA VAL A 63 3.14 -7.97 -4.37
C VAL A 63 2.12 -8.82 -5.11
N VAL A 64 1.30 -9.58 -4.40
CA VAL A 64 0.27 -10.44 -5.01
C VAL A 64 -0.77 -9.60 -5.75
N GLY A 65 -1.22 -8.48 -5.19
CA GLY A 65 -2.20 -7.61 -5.83
C GLY A 65 -1.67 -6.99 -7.12
N ILE A 66 -0.40 -6.56 -7.14
CA ILE A 66 0.24 -6.06 -8.37
C ILE A 66 0.42 -7.20 -9.38
N ALA A 67 0.82 -8.40 -8.94
CA ALA A 67 0.96 -9.56 -9.82
C ALA A 67 -0.37 -9.93 -10.49
N MET A 68 -1.47 -9.91 -9.73
CA MET A 68 -2.81 -10.09 -10.28
C MET A 68 -3.16 -8.96 -11.25
N GLY A 69 -2.84 -7.71 -10.90
CA GLY A 69 -3.02 -6.55 -11.78
C GLY A 69 -2.28 -6.66 -13.12
N MET A 70 -1.09 -7.24 -13.15
CA MET A 70 -0.34 -7.49 -14.40
C MET A 70 -1.06 -8.49 -15.33
N LEU A 71 -1.98 -9.31 -14.81
CA LEU A 71 -2.78 -10.25 -15.61
C LEU A 71 -3.99 -9.58 -16.27
N ILE A 72 -4.29 -8.30 -15.97
CA ILE A 72 -5.45 -7.60 -16.54
C ILE A 72 -5.43 -7.65 -18.07
N PRO A 73 -4.37 -7.21 -18.78
CA PRO A 73 -4.45 -7.14 -20.24
C PRO A 73 -4.52 -8.51 -20.90
N ALA A 74 -3.83 -9.52 -20.34
CA ALA A 74 -3.91 -10.88 -20.84
C ALA A 74 -5.33 -11.47 -20.66
N THR A 75 -5.94 -11.25 -19.49
CA THR A 75 -7.28 -11.77 -19.20
C THR A 75 -8.33 -11.08 -20.05
N LEU A 76 -8.27 -9.75 -20.17
CA LEU A 76 -9.20 -9.00 -21.02
C LEU A 76 -9.01 -9.34 -22.50
N GLY A 77 -7.76 -9.47 -22.98
CA GLY A 77 -7.47 -9.86 -24.35
C GLY A 77 -7.99 -11.24 -24.73
N ALA A 78 -7.98 -12.19 -23.78
CA ALA A 78 -8.50 -13.53 -24.00
C ALA A 78 -10.04 -13.60 -23.92
N LEU A 79 -10.66 -12.85 -22.99
CA LEU A 79 -12.10 -12.95 -22.73
C LEU A 79 -12.94 -12.01 -23.59
N ALA A 80 -12.46 -10.81 -23.89
CA ALA A 80 -13.24 -9.81 -24.62
C ALA A 80 -13.78 -10.29 -25.98
N PRO A 81 -13.06 -11.10 -26.78
CA PRO A 81 -13.59 -11.65 -28.04
C PRO A 81 -14.77 -12.61 -27.86
N VAL A 82 -14.92 -13.21 -26.68
CA VAL A 82 -15.95 -14.23 -26.40
C VAL A 82 -17.18 -13.62 -25.75
N VAL A 83 -16.98 -12.73 -24.77
CA VAL A 83 -18.06 -12.22 -23.91
C VAL A 83 -18.31 -10.72 -24.03
N GLY A 84 -17.47 -10.00 -24.79
CA GLY A 84 -17.45 -8.53 -24.86
C GLY A 84 -16.57 -7.91 -23.76
N GLY A 85 -16.04 -6.70 -24.03
CA GLY A 85 -15.04 -6.06 -23.16
C GLY A 85 -15.52 -5.76 -21.74
N GLU A 86 -16.76 -5.31 -21.59
CA GLU A 86 -17.34 -5.00 -20.27
C GLU A 86 -17.57 -6.27 -19.43
N ASN A 87 -18.15 -7.31 -20.01
CA ASN A 87 -18.32 -8.60 -19.33
C ASN A 87 -16.98 -9.26 -18.99
N ALA A 88 -15.98 -9.15 -19.86
CA ALA A 88 -14.62 -9.63 -19.58
C ALA A 88 -14.02 -8.94 -18.34
N PHE A 89 -14.27 -7.63 -18.19
CA PHE A 89 -13.86 -6.89 -16.99
C PHE A 89 -14.58 -7.38 -15.74
N TYR A 90 -15.90 -7.55 -15.78
CA TYR A 90 -16.66 -8.08 -14.64
C TYR A 90 -16.23 -9.50 -14.25
N ILE A 91 -15.95 -10.36 -15.22
CA ILE A 91 -15.42 -11.71 -14.97
C ILE A 91 -14.04 -11.64 -14.32
N TYR A 92 -13.15 -10.77 -14.79
CA TYR A 92 -11.84 -10.57 -14.15
C TYR A 92 -12.02 -10.13 -12.69
N VAL A 93 -12.84 -9.10 -12.42
CA VAL A 93 -13.10 -8.62 -11.06
C VAL A 93 -13.68 -9.72 -10.18
N ALA A 94 -14.67 -10.47 -10.69
CA ALA A 94 -15.26 -11.60 -9.98
C ALA A 94 -14.20 -12.66 -9.64
N GLY A 95 -13.31 -12.99 -10.58
CA GLY A 95 -12.19 -13.91 -10.37
C GLY A 95 -11.23 -13.43 -9.28
N VAL A 96 -10.84 -12.15 -9.29
CA VAL A 96 -9.99 -11.56 -8.24
C VAL A 96 -10.66 -11.65 -6.87
N VAL A 97 -11.94 -11.29 -6.76
CA VAL A 97 -12.69 -11.35 -5.50
C VAL A 97 -12.83 -12.79 -5.02
N LEU A 98 -13.15 -13.74 -5.90
CA LEU A 98 -13.24 -15.15 -5.57
C LEU A 98 -11.92 -15.71 -5.05
N VAL A 99 -10.79 -15.38 -5.70
CA VAL A 99 -9.47 -15.82 -5.27
C VAL A 99 -9.09 -15.17 -3.93
N THR A 100 -9.29 -13.86 -3.78
CA THR A 100 -8.90 -13.15 -2.57
C THR A 100 -9.73 -13.55 -1.34
N ILE A 101 -11.04 -13.74 -1.48
CA ILE A 101 -11.91 -14.22 -0.40
C ILE A 101 -11.70 -15.73 -0.17
N GLY A 102 -11.72 -16.53 -1.23
CA GLY A 102 -11.67 -17.99 -1.14
C GLY A 102 -10.33 -18.52 -0.61
N MET A 103 -9.21 -17.87 -0.96
CA MET A 103 -7.89 -18.25 -0.42
C MET A 103 -7.57 -17.56 0.91
N GLY A 104 -8.42 -16.64 1.37
CA GLY A 104 -8.26 -15.97 2.66
C GLY A 104 -7.99 -16.93 3.83
N PRO A 105 -8.78 -18.00 4.04
CA PRO A 105 -8.54 -18.95 5.13
C PRO A 105 -7.18 -19.67 5.08
N ILE A 106 -6.62 -19.85 3.88
CA ILE A 106 -5.40 -20.66 3.63
C ILE A 106 -4.15 -19.77 3.62
N ALA A 107 -4.24 -18.59 3.00
CA ALA A 107 -3.13 -17.68 2.74
C ALA A 107 -3.53 -16.21 2.97
N HIS A 108 -4.20 -15.91 4.08
CA HIS A 108 -4.65 -14.55 4.44
C HIS A 108 -3.54 -13.49 4.41
N PHE A 109 -2.27 -13.89 4.56
CA PHE A 109 -1.13 -12.96 4.47
C PHE A 109 -0.92 -12.39 3.06
N ALA A 110 -1.41 -13.08 2.03
CA ALA A 110 -1.23 -12.74 0.62
C ALA A 110 -2.56 -12.43 -0.09
N PHE A 111 -3.67 -12.95 0.42
CA PHE A 111 -5.02 -12.84 -0.15
C PHE A 111 -5.95 -12.18 0.86
N SER A 112 -6.09 -10.86 0.75
CA SER A 112 -6.85 -10.01 1.67
C SER A 112 -7.42 -8.78 0.97
N TYR A 113 -8.11 -7.92 1.72
CA TYR A 113 -8.57 -6.61 1.24
C TYR A 113 -7.41 -5.71 0.78
N ILE A 114 -6.20 -5.90 1.33
CA ILE A 114 -4.99 -5.19 0.88
C ILE A 114 -4.66 -5.60 -0.56
N THR A 115 -4.69 -6.90 -0.84
CA THR A 115 -4.46 -7.45 -2.19
C THR A 115 -5.42 -6.85 -3.19
N PHE A 116 -6.71 -6.82 -2.83
CA PHE A 116 -7.74 -6.22 -3.68
C PHE A 116 -7.50 -4.73 -3.94
N ALA A 117 -7.08 -3.96 -2.92
CA ALA A 117 -6.78 -2.54 -3.10
C ALA A 117 -5.62 -2.28 -4.08
N TYR A 118 -4.58 -3.12 -4.06
CA TYR A 118 -3.51 -3.06 -5.05
C TYR A 118 -3.99 -3.44 -6.47
N VAL A 119 -4.91 -4.42 -6.58
CA VAL A 119 -5.55 -4.72 -7.88
C VAL A 119 -6.37 -3.53 -8.37
N VAL A 120 -7.15 -2.88 -7.52
CA VAL A 120 -7.93 -1.68 -7.89
C VAL A 120 -7.00 -0.57 -8.38
N MET A 121 -5.88 -0.34 -7.69
CA MET A 121 -4.86 0.61 -8.15
C MET A 121 -4.33 0.25 -9.55
N CYS A 122 -4.08 -1.03 -9.81
CA CYS A 122 -3.68 -1.50 -11.14
C CYS A 122 -4.77 -1.33 -12.19
N ILE A 123 -6.04 -1.55 -11.85
CA ILE A 123 -7.19 -1.31 -12.75
C ILE A 123 -7.24 0.16 -13.17
N LEU A 124 -7.03 1.09 -12.23
CA LEU A 124 -7.01 2.53 -12.51
C LEU A 124 -5.85 2.95 -13.44
N HIS A 125 -4.81 2.11 -13.56
CA HIS A 125 -3.63 2.37 -14.37
C HIS A 125 -3.33 1.18 -15.30
N LYS A 126 -4.39 0.53 -15.82
CA LYS A 126 -4.30 -0.72 -16.59
C LYS A 126 -3.38 -0.65 -17.81
N ASP A 127 -3.19 0.54 -18.37
CA ASP A 127 -2.35 0.76 -19.56
C ASP A 127 -0.86 0.84 -19.22
N HIS A 128 -0.50 0.96 -17.93
CA HIS A 128 0.87 1.10 -17.44
C HIS A 128 1.34 -0.09 -16.60
N VAL A 129 0.42 -0.89 -16.05
CA VAL A 129 0.75 -1.95 -15.09
C VAL A 129 1.64 -3.05 -15.68
N VAL A 130 1.54 -3.35 -16.98
CA VAL A 130 2.37 -4.41 -17.60
C VAL A 130 3.81 -3.97 -17.76
N GLU A 131 4.03 -2.71 -18.15
CA GLU A 131 5.38 -2.15 -18.36
C GLU A 131 6.09 -1.86 -17.04
N HIS A 132 5.33 -1.41 -16.03
CA HIS A 132 5.88 -0.96 -14.76
C HIS A 132 5.63 -1.90 -13.59
N GLY A 133 4.91 -3.01 -13.76
CA GLY A 133 4.45 -3.88 -12.67
C GLY A 133 5.56 -4.34 -11.72
N PHE A 134 6.71 -4.77 -12.25
CA PHE A 134 7.86 -5.13 -11.41
C PHE A 134 8.47 -3.93 -10.68
N SER A 135 8.53 -2.78 -11.33
CA SER A 135 8.94 -1.53 -10.68
C SER A 135 7.97 -1.16 -9.55
N TRP A 136 6.66 -1.29 -9.77
CA TRP A 136 5.64 -1.04 -8.76
C TRP A 136 5.75 -1.99 -7.57
N MET A 137 6.08 -3.27 -7.79
CA MET A 137 6.38 -4.19 -6.69
C MET A 137 7.60 -3.72 -5.89
N ALA A 138 8.69 -3.31 -6.57
CA ALA A 138 9.87 -2.78 -5.91
C ALA A 138 9.56 -1.50 -5.12
N VAL A 139 8.74 -0.60 -5.67
CA VAL A 139 8.30 0.63 -4.99
C VAL A 139 7.40 0.30 -3.79
N ALA A 140 6.48 -0.66 -3.92
CA ALA A 140 5.63 -1.11 -2.82
C ALA A 140 6.49 -1.63 -1.66
N LEU A 141 7.51 -2.43 -1.95
CA LEU A 141 8.41 -3.01 -0.96
C LEU A 141 9.37 -1.97 -0.39
N LEU A 142 10.23 -1.38 -1.22
CA LEU A 142 11.33 -0.52 -0.78
C LEU A 142 10.83 0.88 -0.39
N GLY A 143 9.97 1.48 -1.21
CA GLY A 143 9.36 2.77 -0.90
C GLY A 143 8.43 2.67 0.29
N GLY A 144 7.60 1.63 0.35
CA GLY A 144 6.74 1.36 1.51
C GLY A 144 7.54 1.14 2.79
N ALA A 145 8.61 0.32 2.74
CA ALA A 145 9.50 0.10 3.89
C ALA A 145 10.19 1.39 4.34
N MET A 146 10.63 2.24 3.41
CA MET A 146 11.23 3.53 3.73
C MET A 146 10.23 4.44 4.47
N TYR A 147 9.00 4.57 3.96
CA TYR A 147 7.98 5.37 4.64
C TYR A 147 7.68 4.82 6.03
N ILE A 148 7.40 3.52 6.13
CA ILE A 148 7.06 2.83 7.38
C ILE A 148 8.18 2.97 8.41
N ALA A 149 9.43 2.75 8.01
CA ALA A 149 10.58 2.85 8.90
C ALA A 149 10.70 4.25 9.52
N GLY A 150 10.55 5.31 8.72
CA GLY A 150 10.66 6.67 9.25
C GLY A 150 9.48 7.09 10.13
N VAL A 151 8.24 6.69 9.81
CA VAL A 151 7.11 6.96 10.72
C VAL A 151 7.24 6.21 12.04
N THR A 152 7.74 4.98 12.02
CA THR A 152 8.04 4.20 13.24
C THR A 152 9.17 4.85 14.05
N ALA A 153 10.23 5.32 13.39
CA ALA A 153 11.34 6.00 14.06
C ALA A 153 10.88 7.29 14.75
N ILE A 154 10.06 8.11 14.07
CA ILE A 154 9.48 9.33 14.62
C ILE A 154 8.58 9.02 15.82
N ALA A 155 7.72 8.01 15.72
CA ALA A 155 6.84 7.62 16.82
C ALA A 155 7.64 7.22 18.07
N LYS A 156 8.63 6.32 17.91
CA LYS A 156 9.51 5.89 19.01
C LYS A 156 10.30 7.04 19.62
N PHE A 157 10.79 7.96 18.78
CA PHE A 157 11.52 9.14 19.24
C PHE A 157 10.65 10.04 20.13
N LEU A 158 9.41 10.30 19.71
CA LEU A 158 8.47 11.13 20.47
C LEU A 158 8.04 10.46 21.78
N GLU A 159 7.79 9.15 21.77
CA GLU A 159 7.47 8.37 22.98
C GLU A 159 8.61 8.46 24.00
N LYS A 160 9.85 8.26 23.56
CA LYS A 160 11.02 8.38 24.44
C LYS A 160 11.14 9.79 25.05
N ARG A 161 10.90 10.84 24.26
CA ARG A 161 10.94 12.22 24.77
C ARG A 161 9.83 12.50 25.79
N ALA A 162 8.64 11.97 25.57
CA ALA A 162 7.53 12.11 26.51
C ALA A 162 7.83 11.43 27.85
N GLN A 163 8.45 10.25 27.83
CA GLN A 163 8.86 9.53 29.05
C GLN A 163 9.91 10.31 29.85
N VAL A 164 10.93 10.84 29.18
CA VAL A 164 11.98 11.64 29.84
C VAL A 164 11.39 12.91 30.47
N ALA A 165 10.46 13.58 29.79
CA ALA A 165 9.81 14.78 30.31
C ALA A 165 8.86 14.52 31.50
N GLN A 166 8.38 13.29 31.68
CA GLN A 166 7.57 12.89 32.85
C GLN A 166 8.43 12.48 34.06
N GLN A 167 9.72 12.20 33.86
CA GLN A 167 10.67 11.80 34.90
C GLN A 167 11.52 12.96 35.44
N ALA A 168 11.42 14.15 34.84
CA ALA A 168 12.09 15.38 35.24
C ALA A 168 11.11 16.32 35.97
#